data_AF-A0A1G8P2N8-F1
#
_entry.id   AF-A0A1G8P2N8-F1
#
_cell.length_a   1.000
_cell.length_b   1.000
_cell.length_c   1.000
_cell.angle_alpha   90.00
_cell.angle_beta   90.00
_cell.angle_gamma   90.00
#
_symmetry.space_group_name_H-M   'P 1'
#
loop_
_entity.id
_entity.type
_entity.pdbx_description
1 polymer ?
#
loop_
_entity_poly.entity_id
_entity_poly.type
_entity_poly.pdbx_seq_one_letter_code
_entity_poly.pdbx_strand_id
1 'polypeptide(L)'
;MESYFVFTFAHVTTTNYYSQSVTLDAEPEAVDIYILNHIYSNDVVITQDNGLAAVVLQKGANAISPRGHLYNNGEIDYLLMNRYEGIQMKRGKTKPKSTPSFKNEDRKRFVCGLEKLLTKTRD
;
A
#
# COMPACT_ATOMS: atom_id res chain seq x y z
N MET A 1 14.23 17.00 0.19
CA MET A 1 13.15 16.07 -0.18
C MET A 1 12.05 16.29 0.83
N GLU A 2 10.86 16.64 0.39
CA GLU A 2 9.72 16.82 1.30
C GLU A 2 9.14 15.44 1.64
N SER A 3 8.75 15.26 2.90
CA SER A 3 8.11 14.04 3.38
C SER A 3 6.82 14.41 4.09
N TYR A 4 5.77 13.62 3.86
CA TYR A 4 4.45 13.86 4.40
C TYR A 4 3.98 12.66 5.23
N PHE A 5 3.37 12.94 6.38
CA PHE A 5 2.62 11.95 7.16
C PHE A 5 1.14 12.31 7.08
N VAL A 6 0.39 11.47 6.37
CA VAL A 6 -1.01 11.73 6.01
C VAL A 6 -1.92 10.83 6.85
N PHE A 7 -2.89 11.41 7.54
CA PHE A 7 -3.81 10.67 8.44
C PHE A 7 -5.17 11.36 8.55
N THR A 8 -6.16 10.65 9.06
CA THR A 8 -7.53 11.17 9.27
C THR A 8 -7.73 11.64 10.72
N PHE A 9 -8.75 12.46 10.99
CA PHE A 9 -9.16 12.80 12.38
C PHE A 9 -9.44 11.60 13.29
N ALA A 10 -9.86 10.44 12.75
CA ALA A 10 -10.06 9.22 13.53
C ALA A 10 -8.74 8.58 14.03
N HIS A 11 -7.59 9.03 13.52
CA HIS A 11 -6.27 8.45 13.76
C HIS A 11 -5.21 9.51 14.09
N VAL A 12 -5.62 10.60 14.75
CA VAL A 12 -4.70 11.66 15.17
C VAL A 12 -3.62 11.09 16.09
N THR A 13 -2.38 11.46 15.82
CA THR A 13 -1.21 11.03 16.58
C THR A 13 -0.38 12.23 17.02
N THR A 14 0.22 12.14 18.20
CA THR A 14 1.17 13.13 18.73
C THR A 14 2.62 12.78 18.39
N THR A 15 2.85 11.64 17.74
CA THR A 15 4.18 11.18 17.34
C THR A 15 4.75 12.08 16.24
N ASN A 16 5.98 12.55 16.44
CA ASN A 16 6.71 13.30 15.42
C ASN A 16 7.45 12.32 14.48
N TYR A 17 7.07 12.31 13.20
CA TYR A 17 7.66 11.47 12.16
C TYR A 17 8.74 12.16 11.33
N TYR A 18 9.23 13.35 11.75
CA TYR A 18 10.17 14.17 10.98
C TYR A 18 9.67 14.44 9.54
N SER A 19 8.36 14.63 9.41
CA SER A 19 7.62 14.85 8.16
C SER A 19 6.53 15.89 8.38
N GLN A 20 6.09 16.57 7.33
CA GLN A 20 4.95 17.49 7.38
C GLN A 20 3.65 16.70 7.56
N SER A 21 2.80 17.10 8.50
CA SER A 21 1.51 16.45 8.74
C SER A 21 0.43 16.96 7.79
N VAL A 22 -0.33 16.04 7.21
CA VAL A 22 -1.54 16.35 6.43
C VAL A 22 -2.71 15.61 7.09
N THR A 23 -3.68 16.38 7.59
CA THR A 23 -4.88 15.82 8.23
C THR A 23 -6.04 15.85 7.25
N LEU A 24 -6.74 14.72 7.12
CA LEU A 24 -7.92 14.53 6.27
C LEU A 24 -9.17 14.30 7.13
N ASP A 25 -10.34 14.47 6.52
CA ASP A 25 -11.61 14.08 7.10
C ASP A 25 -11.67 12.56 7.37
N ALA A 26 -12.52 12.14 8.30
CA ALA A 26 -12.64 10.75 8.75
C ALA A 26 -13.46 9.86 7.79
N GLU A 27 -13.42 10.16 6.50
CA GLU A 27 -14.11 9.40 5.48
C GLU A 27 -13.41 8.05 5.21
N PRO A 28 -14.16 6.99 4.86
CA PRO A 28 -13.58 5.72 4.46
C PRO A 28 -12.57 5.91 3.33
N GLU A 29 -11.41 5.25 3.45
CA GLU A 29 -10.38 5.24 2.39
C GLU A 29 -9.79 6.63 2.06
N ALA A 30 -10.00 7.66 2.89
CA ALA A 30 -9.51 9.02 2.62
C ALA A 30 -8.01 9.10 2.32
N VAL A 31 -7.18 8.34 3.05
CA VAL A 31 -5.72 8.29 2.83
C VAL A 31 -5.39 7.58 1.51
N ASP A 32 -6.11 6.51 1.15
CA ASP A 32 -5.93 5.82 -0.12
C ASP A 32 -6.23 6.78 -1.28
N ILE A 33 -7.34 7.52 -1.20
CA ILE A 33 -7.72 8.54 -2.19
C ILE A 33 -6.65 9.64 -2.27
N TYR A 34 -6.13 10.10 -1.13
CA TYR A 34 -5.05 11.07 -1.12
C TYR A 34 -3.83 10.56 -1.87
N ILE A 35 -3.36 9.34 -1.58
CA ILE A 35 -2.25 8.72 -2.30
C ILE A 35 -2.55 8.69 -3.80
N LEU A 36 -3.73 8.19 -4.18
CA LEU A 36 -4.11 8.07 -5.59
C LEU A 36 -4.11 9.43 -6.31
N ASN A 37 -4.49 10.52 -5.64
CA ASN A 37 -4.48 11.86 -6.24
C ASN A 37 -3.08 12.46 -6.41
N HIS A 38 -2.06 11.91 -5.73
CA HIS A 38 -0.70 12.44 -5.75
C HIS A 38 0.31 11.53 -6.45
N ILE A 39 -0.06 10.31 -6.83
CA ILE A 39 0.79 9.42 -7.63
C ILE A 39 0.64 9.68 -9.13
N TYR A 40 1.74 9.47 -9.84
CA TYR A 40 1.83 9.48 -11.30
C TYR A 40 2.27 8.12 -11.82
N SER A 41 2.14 7.91 -13.13
CA SER A 41 2.65 6.68 -13.76
C SER A 41 4.14 6.51 -13.47
N ASN A 42 4.56 5.25 -13.30
CA ASN A 42 5.91 4.83 -12.88
C ASN A 42 6.33 5.13 -11.44
N ASP A 43 5.52 5.85 -10.64
CA ASP A 43 5.76 5.97 -9.20
C ASP A 43 5.74 4.60 -8.51
N VAL A 44 6.33 4.50 -7.32
CA VAL A 44 6.39 3.26 -6.53
C VAL A 44 5.60 3.42 -5.24
N VAL A 45 4.59 2.57 -5.05
CA VAL A 45 3.80 2.50 -3.83
C VAL A 45 4.14 1.21 -3.09
N ILE A 46 4.45 1.33 -1.79
CA ILE A 46 4.65 0.18 -0.91
C ILE A 46 3.37 -0.03 -0.11
N THR A 47 2.70 -1.17 -0.27
CA THR A 47 1.42 -1.44 0.41
C THR A 47 1.18 -2.93 0.70
N GLN A 48 0.43 -3.24 1.75
CA GLN A 48 -0.13 -4.59 2.01
C GLN A 48 -1.61 -4.68 1.66
N ASP A 49 -2.24 -3.58 1.25
CA ASP A 49 -3.64 -3.57 0.88
C ASP A 49 -3.81 -3.91 -0.60
N ASN A 50 -4.49 -5.02 -0.87
CA ASN A 50 -4.77 -5.50 -2.22
C ASN A 50 -5.61 -4.51 -3.04
N GLY A 51 -6.55 -3.79 -2.43
CA GLY A 51 -7.36 -2.80 -3.17
C GLY A 51 -6.55 -1.59 -3.57
N LEU A 52 -5.73 -1.05 -2.66
CA LEU A 52 -4.83 0.05 -3.00
C LEU A 52 -3.84 -0.40 -4.09
N ALA A 53 -3.25 -1.59 -3.96
CA ALA A 53 -2.36 -2.15 -4.99
C ALA A 53 -3.05 -2.25 -6.37
N ALA A 54 -4.28 -2.78 -6.41
CA ALA A 54 -5.05 -2.91 -7.65
C ALA A 54 -5.33 -1.55 -8.33
N VAL A 55 -5.66 -0.51 -7.56
CA VAL A 55 -5.94 0.82 -8.13
C VAL A 55 -4.65 1.55 -8.54
N VAL A 56 -3.56 1.38 -7.78
CA VAL A 56 -2.23 1.90 -8.15
C VAL A 56 -1.78 1.34 -9.50
N LEU A 57 -1.92 0.02 -9.70
CA LEU A 57 -1.59 -0.65 -10.95
C LEU A 57 -2.39 -0.10 -12.14
N GLN A 58 -3.70 0.13 -11.95
CA GLN A 58 -4.57 0.73 -12.98
C GLN A 58 -4.15 2.16 -13.38
N LYS A 59 -3.50 2.91 -12.49
CA LYS A 59 -2.93 4.24 -12.81
C LYS A 59 -1.57 4.18 -13.54
N GLY A 60 -1.07 2.98 -13.83
CA GLY A 60 0.25 2.79 -14.45
C GLY A 60 1.41 3.04 -13.48
N ALA A 61 1.15 3.08 -12.18
CA ALA A 61 2.17 3.11 -11.14
C ALA A 61 2.54 1.67 -10.72
N ASN A 62 3.66 1.55 -10.03
CA ASN A 62 4.17 0.28 -9.53
C ASN A 62 3.75 0.06 -8.07
N ALA A 63 3.38 -1.16 -7.71
CA ALA A 63 3.09 -1.54 -6.33
C ALA A 63 3.99 -2.69 -5.87
N ILE A 64 4.46 -2.62 -4.62
CA ILE A 64 5.23 -3.68 -3.97
C ILE A 64 4.77 -3.88 -2.53
N SER A 65 4.72 -5.13 -2.06
CA SER A 65 4.47 -5.40 -0.65
C SER A 65 5.73 -5.23 0.20
N PRO A 66 5.63 -4.90 1.50
CA PRO A 66 6.77 -4.88 2.41
C PRO A 66 7.56 -6.21 2.50
N ARG A 67 6.98 -7.32 2.01
CA ARG A 67 7.65 -8.64 1.92
C ARG A 67 8.29 -8.91 0.57
N GLY A 68 8.29 -7.92 -0.32
CA GLY A 68 8.92 -7.98 -1.64
C GLY A 68 8.11 -8.67 -2.73
N HIS A 69 6.80 -8.84 -2.54
CA HIS A 69 5.94 -9.24 -3.64
C HIS A 69 5.68 -8.04 -4.55
N LEU A 70 6.14 -8.11 -5.80
CA LEU A 70 5.83 -7.14 -6.83
C LEU A 70 4.48 -7.49 -7.43
N TYR A 71 3.51 -6.60 -7.26
CA TYR A 71 2.19 -6.77 -7.85
C TYR A 71 2.26 -6.49 -9.35
N ASN A 72 1.42 -7.16 -10.15
CA ASN A 72 1.34 -6.93 -11.59
C ASN A 72 -0.11 -6.83 -12.09
N ASN A 73 -0.29 -6.24 -13.28
CA ASN A 73 -1.62 -5.99 -13.85
C ASN A 73 -2.47 -7.26 -14.05
N GLY A 74 -1.85 -8.43 -14.26
CA GLY A 74 -2.55 -9.70 -14.39
C GLY A 74 -3.17 -10.21 -13.09
N GLU A 75 -2.83 -9.60 -11.95
CA GLU A 75 -3.33 -9.99 -10.62
C GLU A 75 -4.49 -9.09 -10.14
N ILE A 76 -4.86 -8.04 -10.87
CA ILE A 76 -5.84 -7.03 -10.42
C ILE A 76 -7.15 -7.69 -9.96
N ASP A 77 -7.73 -8.58 -10.76
CA ASP A 77 -8.98 -9.26 -10.42
C ASP A 77 -8.85 -10.10 -9.13
N TYR A 78 -7.73 -10.80 -8.99
CA TYR A 78 -7.43 -11.59 -7.79
C TYR A 78 -7.26 -10.70 -6.55
N LEU A 79 -6.59 -9.56 -6.69
CA LEU A 79 -6.41 -8.59 -5.61
C LEU A 79 -7.75 -8.02 -5.13
N LEU A 80 -8.61 -7.62 -6.06
CA LEU A 80 -9.94 -7.11 -5.74
C LEU A 80 -10.82 -8.17 -5.08
N MET A 81 -10.78 -9.41 -5.58
CA MET A 81 -11.49 -10.54 -4.98
C MET A 81 -11.04 -10.78 -3.53
N ASN A 82 -9.72 -10.83 -3.28
CA ASN A 82 -9.19 -11.01 -1.92
C ASN A 82 -9.59 -9.86 -0.98
N ARG A 83 -9.63 -8.61 -1.46
CA ARG A 83 -10.10 -7.47 -0.66
C ARG A 83 -11.57 -7.65 -0.28
N TYR A 84 -12.41 -8.04 -1.25
CA TYR A 84 -13.82 -8.33 -0.99
C TYR A 84 -13.99 -9.44 0.04
N GLU A 85 -13.30 -10.57 -0.12
CA GLU A 85 -13.31 -11.67 0.86
C GLU A 85 -12.89 -11.20 2.26
N GLY A 86 -11.85 -10.37 2.35
CA GLY A 86 -11.41 -9.78 3.63
C GLY A 86 -12.46 -8.90 4.29
N ILE A 87 -13.19 -8.09 3.52
CA ILE A 87 -14.32 -7.28 4.02
C ILE A 87 -15.44 -8.19 4.55
N GLN A 88 -15.77 -9.25 3.81
CA GLN A 88 -16.81 -10.20 4.20
C GLN A 88 -16.42 -10.97 5.47
N MET A 89 -15.16 -11.39 5.62
CA MET A 89 -14.66 -12.02 6.85
C MET A 89 -14.75 -11.10 8.07
N LYS A 90 -14.38 -9.83 7.91
CA LYS A 90 -14.51 -8.82 8.99
C LYS A 90 -15.96 -8.65 9.42
N ARG A 91 -16.91 -8.57 8.47
CA ARG A 91 -18.35 -8.48 8.74
C ARG A 91 -18.90 -9.71 9.46
N GLY A 92 -18.43 -10.90 9.07
CA GLY A 92 -18.77 -12.17 9.71
C GLY A 92 -18.16 -12.36 11.11
N LYS A 93 -17.36 -11.40 11.60
CA LYS A 93 -16.57 -11.50 12.85
C LYS A 93 -15.64 -12.72 12.88
N THR A 94 -15.25 -13.22 11.70
CA THR A 94 -14.32 -14.34 11.57
C THR A 94 -12.92 -13.85 11.86
N LYS A 95 -12.20 -14.54 12.77
CA LYS A 95 -10.80 -14.24 13.02
C LYS A 95 -9.96 -14.73 11.82
N PRO A 96 -9.24 -13.85 11.10
CA PRO A 96 -8.33 -14.29 10.07
C PRO A 96 -7.16 -15.07 10.69
N LYS A 97 -6.54 -15.96 9.91
CA LYS A 97 -5.26 -16.58 10.29
C LYS A 97 -4.23 -15.48 10.48
N SER A 98 -3.38 -15.63 11.50
CA SER A 98 -2.29 -14.69 11.72
C SER A 98 -1.31 -14.72 10.55
N THR A 99 -0.84 -13.55 10.14
CA THR A 99 0.23 -13.45 9.17
C THR A 99 1.51 -14.01 9.78
N PRO A 100 2.27 -14.86 9.06
CA PRO A 100 3.55 -15.36 9.56
C PRO A 100 4.48 -14.23 9.96
N SER A 101 5.32 -14.40 11.00
CA SER A 101 6.31 -13.40 11.40
C SER A 101 7.21 -12.99 10.23
N PHE A 102 7.60 -11.72 10.20
CA PHE A 102 8.50 -11.17 9.18
C PHE A 102 9.89 -11.79 9.31
N LYS A 103 10.49 -12.24 8.19
CA LYS A 103 11.78 -12.93 8.15
C LYS A 103 12.85 -12.10 7.45
N ASN A 104 14.12 -12.42 7.69
CA ASN A 104 15.25 -11.83 6.97
C ASN A 104 15.16 -12.06 5.45
N GLU A 105 14.55 -13.16 5.02
CA GLU A 105 14.32 -13.43 3.60
C GLU A 105 13.30 -12.46 2.98
N ASP A 106 12.25 -12.09 3.71
CA ASP A 106 11.27 -11.08 3.26
C ASP A 106 11.97 -9.73 3.02
N ARG A 107 12.90 -9.36 3.91
CA ARG A 107 13.73 -8.16 3.74
C ARG A 107 14.59 -8.21 2.47
N LYS A 108 15.25 -9.35 2.21
CA LYS A 108 16.07 -9.54 1.01
C LYS A 108 15.21 -9.45 -0.27
N ARG A 109 14.04 -10.08 -0.27
CA ARG A 109 13.08 -10.02 -1.38
C ARG A 109 12.59 -8.59 -1.60
N PHE A 110 12.26 -7.88 -0.53
CA PHE A 110 11.82 -6.48 -0.61
C PHE A 110 12.88 -5.56 -1.21
N VAL A 111 14.12 -5.62 -0.71
CA VAL A 111 15.23 -4.81 -1.26
C VAL A 111 15.44 -5.13 -2.75
N CYS A 112 15.55 -6.40 -3.11
CA CYS A 112 15.74 -6.81 -4.50
C CYS A 112 14.57 -6.38 -5.41
N GLY A 113 13.33 -6.47 -4.92
CA GLY A 113 12.15 -6.04 -5.68
C GLY A 113 12.12 -4.53 -5.87
N LEU A 114 12.39 -3.77 -4.81
CA LEU A 114 12.42 -2.31 -4.84
C LEU A 114 13.54 -1.79 -5.74
N GLU A 115 14.74 -2.37 -5.66
CA GLU A 115 15.86 -2.03 -6.54
C GLU A 115 15.49 -2.20 -8.01
N LYS A 116 14.81 -3.29 -8.38
CA LYS A 116 14.34 -3.53 -9.75
C LYS A 116 13.32 -2.51 -10.22
N LEU A 117 12.44 -2.03 -9.34
CA LEU A 117 11.48 -0.98 -9.68
C LEU A 117 12.19 0.35 -9.91
N LEU A 118 13.07 0.73 -8.99
CA LEU A 118 13.79 2.00 -9.05
C LEU A 118 14.81 2.08 -10.20
N THR A 119 15.32 0.95 -10.69
CA THR A 119 16.19 0.93 -11.87
C THR A 119 15.41 1.02 -13.18
N LYS A 120 14.21 0.42 -13.27
CA LYS A 120 13.34 0.51 -14.45
C LYS A 120 12.76 1.91 -14.68
N THR A 121 12.48 2.65 -13.61
CA THR A 121 11.91 4.01 -13.70
C THR A 121 12.94 5.08 -14.11
N ARG A 122 14.22 4.72 -14.29
CA ARG A 122 15.29 5.67 -14.64
C ARG A 122 15.50 5.87 -16.15
N ASP A 123 14.80 5.11 -16.99
CA ASP A 123 14.79 5.24 -18.46
C ASP A 123 13.49 5.91 -18.94
#